data_AF-A0A2T1GKQ5-F1
#
_entry.id   AF-A0A2T1GKQ5-F1
#
_cell.length_a   1.000
_cell.length_b   1.000
_cell.length_c   1.000
_cell.angle_alpha   90.00
_cell.angle_beta   90.00
_cell.angle_gamma   90.00
#
_symmetry.space_group_name_H-M   'P 1'
#
loop_
_entity.id
_entity.type
_entity.pdbx_description
1 polymer ?
#
loop_
_entity_poly.entity_id
_entity_poly.type
_entity_poly.pdbx_seq_one_letter_code
_entity_poly.pdbx_strand_id
1 'polypeptide(L)'
;MTTVSRPYILMWTIVGLFLTIGANFLPAYVTSAPWQWISAGISAYPLGFKCQVGAVLLVSCLGGKTAGVLTQVTYLLLGLLWLKIFNDGGGIEYLQKPAFGYLLAFIPGAWVCGQLAFRRAPQLEYLGLSCLCGLVTIHAIGILYLIIFQLINWQELGGFQLLNLMATYSLYPLLSQIVLGCTATLIAFVLRRLMFY
;
A
#
# COMPACT_ATOMS: atom_id res chain seq x y z
N MET A 1 0.90 -22.64 16.25
CA MET A 1 0.84 -21.18 16.02
C MET A 1 1.56 -20.51 17.18
N THR A 2 2.80 -20.07 16.98
CA THR A 2 3.53 -19.29 17.99
C THR A 2 2.82 -17.95 18.16
N THR A 3 2.38 -17.64 19.37
CA THR A 3 1.77 -16.35 19.69
C THR A 3 2.81 -15.26 19.50
N VAL A 4 2.62 -14.40 18.51
CA VAL A 4 3.50 -13.24 18.27
C VAL A 4 3.46 -12.36 19.52
N SER A 5 4.62 -11.98 20.05
CA SER A 5 4.69 -11.22 21.29
C SER A 5 4.10 -9.80 21.11
N ARG A 6 3.39 -9.32 22.13
CA ARG A 6 2.84 -7.94 22.16
C ARG A 6 3.88 -6.85 21.81
N PRO A 7 5.12 -6.86 22.36
CA PRO A 7 6.11 -5.85 22.01
C PRO A 7 6.52 -5.90 20.53
N TYR A 8 6.56 -7.08 19.92
CA TYR A 8 6.84 -7.22 18.49
C TYR A 8 5.76 -6.56 17.62
N ILE A 9 4.48 -6.77 17.98
CA ILE A 9 3.35 -6.14 17.29
C ILE A 9 3.46 -4.61 17.40
N LEU A 10 3.76 -4.09 18.59
CA LEU A 10 3.90 -2.65 18.81
C LEU A 10 5.05 -2.06 17.99
N MET A 11 6.22 -2.69 18.01
CA MET A 11 7.39 -2.27 17.23
C MET A 11 7.06 -2.15 15.75
N TRP A 12 6.48 -3.20 15.15
CA TRP A 12 6.11 -3.17 13.73
C TRP A 12 4.97 -2.21 13.43
N THR A 13 4.07 -1.96 14.38
CA THR A 13 3.02 -0.95 14.21
C THR A 13 3.61 0.45 14.12
N ILE A 14 4.58 0.78 14.99
CA ILE A 14 5.26 2.08 14.98
C ILE A 14 6.09 2.25 13.70
N VAL A 15 6.92 1.25 13.37
CA VAL A 15 7.72 1.25 12.13
C VAL A 15 6.81 1.36 10.90
N GLY A 16 5.71 0.60 10.87
CA GLY A 16 4.72 0.66 9.83
C GLY A 16 4.10 2.03 9.65
N LEU A 17 3.80 2.70 10.77
CA LEU A 17 3.19 4.02 10.73
C LEU A 17 4.13 5.04 10.10
N PHE A 18 5.40 5.07 10.53
CA PHE A 18 6.41 5.93 9.93
C PHE A 18 6.65 5.62 8.47
N LEU A 19 6.73 4.34 8.09
CA LEU A 19 6.89 3.92 6.69
C LEU A 19 5.69 4.36 5.85
N THR A 20 4.47 4.19 6.35
CA THR A 20 3.23 4.53 5.61
C THR A 20 3.11 6.04 5.42
N ILE A 21 3.42 6.83 6.45
CA ILE A 21 3.43 8.30 6.37
C ILE A 21 4.55 8.77 5.43
N GLY A 22 5.79 8.30 5.65
CA GLY A 22 6.94 8.70 4.82
C GLY A 22 6.75 8.33 3.34
N ALA A 23 6.21 7.14 3.07
CA ALA A 23 5.95 6.68 1.71
C ALA A 23 4.82 7.45 1.00
N ASN A 24 3.95 8.16 1.72
CA ASN A 24 2.98 9.08 1.12
C ASN A 24 3.64 10.38 0.61
N PHE A 25 4.72 10.83 1.25
CA PHE A 25 5.46 12.02 0.82
C PHE A 25 6.48 11.75 -0.28
N LEU A 26 6.87 10.48 -0.49
CA LEU A 26 7.80 10.08 -1.54
C LEU A 26 7.05 9.73 -2.85
N PRO A 27 7.20 10.53 -3.92
CA PRO A 27 6.79 10.09 -5.25
C PRO A 27 7.58 8.85 -5.65
N ALA A 28 6.94 7.89 -6.31
CA ALA A 28 7.65 6.81 -6.97
C ALA A 28 8.36 7.38 -8.21
N TYR A 29 9.62 7.01 -8.40
CA TYR A 29 10.43 7.41 -9.55
C TYR A 29 10.88 6.16 -10.31
N VAL A 30 10.99 6.28 -11.63
CA VAL A 30 11.69 5.31 -12.48
C VAL A 30 12.90 6.00 -13.12
N THR A 31 14.02 5.30 -13.18
CA THR A 31 15.18 5.81 -13.91
C THR A 31 15.00 5.59 -15.41
N SER A 32 15.69 6.38 -16.23
CA SER A 32 15.85 6.07 -17.65
C SER A 32 16.40 4.66 -17.83
N ALA A 33 16.24 4.11 -19.02
CA ALA A 33 16.68 2.74 -19.25
C ALA A 33 18.22 2.60 -19.17
N PRO A 34 18.76 1.46 -18.69
CA PRO A 34 20.20 1.28 -18.49
C PRO A 34 21.06 1.53 -19.73
N TRP A 35 20.52 1.24 -20.91
CA TRP A 35 21.20 1.48 -22.19
C TRP A 35 21.31 2.96 -22.58
N GLN A 36 20.57 3.86 -21.93
CA GLN A 36 20.65 5.32 -22.13
C GLN A 36 21.56 6.00 -21.09
N TRP A 37 21.93 5.30 -20.01
CA TRP A 37 22.73 5.91 -18.94
C TRP A 37 24.11 6.36 -19.40
N ILE A 38 24.72 5.61 -20.32
CA ILE A 38 26.06 5.89 -20.82
C ILE A 38 26.08 7.17 -21.68
N SER A 39 25.01 7.46 -22.41
CA SER A 39 24.96 8.59 -23.36
C SER A 39 24.25 9.83 -22.80
N ALA A 40 23.22 9.65 -21.98
CA ALA A 40 22.35 10.73 -21.48
C ALA A 40 22.39 10.89 -19.95
N GLY A 41 23.16 10.06 -19.24
CA GLY A 41 23.17 10.02 -17.78
C GLY A 41 21.92 9.36 -17.18
N ILE A 42 21.80 9.39 -15.85
CA ILE A 42 20.66 8.83 -15.12
C ILE A 42 19.65 9.94 -14.87
N SER A 43 18.60 9.98 -15.68
CA SER A 43 17.41 10.79 -15.45
C SER A 43 16.34 10.00 -14.69
N ALA A 44 15.70 10.61 -13.68
CA ALA A 44 14.61 9.99 -12.92
C ALA A 44 13.28 10.69 -13.24
N TYR A 45 12.28 9.90 -13.65
CA TYR A 45 10.95 10.39 -14.00
C TYR A 45 9.96 10.01 -12.90
N PRO A 46 9.18 10.96 -12.35
CA PRO A 46 8.14 10.66 -11.39
C PRO A 46 7.03 9.86 -12.08
N LEU A 47 6.65 8.72 -11.50
CA LEU A 47 5.60 7.84 -12.01
C LEU A 47 4.19 8.35 -11.73
N GLY A 48 4.05 9.41 -10.91
CA GLY A 48 2.74 9.98 -10.55
C GLY A 48 2.01 9.26 -9.41
N PHE A 49 2.63 8.27 -8.78
CA PHE A 49 2.03 7.46 -7.71
C PHE A 49 2.97 7.36 -6.49
N LYS A 50 2.44 7.07 -5.31
CA LYS A 50 3.19 7.05 -4.04
C LYS A 50 3.68 5.65 -3.68
N CYS A 51 4.76 5.56 -2.92
CA CYS A 51 5.33 4.28 -2.47
C CYS A 51 4.52 3.59 -1.35
N GLN A 52 3.38 4.18 -0.98
CA GLN A 52 2.61 3.82 0.21
C GLN A 52 2.14 2.36 0.23
N VAL A 53 1.69 1.81 -0.90
CA VAL A 53 1.28 0.40 -1.01
C VAL A 53 2.44 -0.54 -0.67
N GLY A 54 3.67 -0.21 -1.08
CA GLY A 54 4.87 -0.98 -0.74
C GLY A 54 5.12 -1.03 0.77
N ALA A 55 4.94 0.10 1.46
CA ALA A 55 5.07 0.17 2.92
C ALA A 55 4.01 -0.69 3.64
N VAL A 56 2.76 -0.66 3.17
CA VAL A 56 1.66 -1.49 3.70
C VAL A 56 1.99 -2.97 3.58
N LEU A 57 2.38 -3.42 2.38
CA LEU A 57 2.70 -4.82 2.11
C LEU A 57 3.95 -5.27 2.87
N LEU A 58 4.99 -4.43 2.94
CA LEU A 58 6.22 -4.72 3.68
C LEU A 58 5.94 -4.90 5.17
N VAL A 59 5.20 -3.97 5.80
CA VAL A 59 4.93 -4.08 7.24
C VAL A 59 4.02 -5.27 7.55
N SER A 60 3.10 -5.62 6.66
CA SER A 60 2.28 -6.82 6.80
C SER A 60 3.12 -8.10 6.68
N CYS A 61 4.04 -8.16 5.73
CA CYS A 61 4.98 -9.26 5.61
C CYS A 61 5.93 -9.32 6.82
N LEU A 62 6.26 -8.22 7.47
CA LEU A 62 7.21 -8.25 8.60
C LEU A 62 6.52 -8.42 9.95
N GLY A 63 5.45 -7.68 10.23
CA GLY A 63 4.75 -7.68 11.53
C GLY A 63 3.48 -8.54 11.58
N GLY A 64 3.05 -9.07 10.44
CA GLY A 64 1.89 -9.95 10.32
C GLY A 64 0.56 -9.20 10.30
N LYS A 65 -0.55 -9.94 10.30
CA LYS A 65 -1.89 -9.34 10.13
C LYS A 65 -2.22 -8.28 11.19
N THR A 66 -1.81 -8.49 12.44
CA THR A 66 -2.21 -7.62 13.55
C THR A 66 -1.46 -6.30 13.48
N ALA A 67 -0.14 -6.32 13.33
CA ALA A 67 0.66 -5.10 13.20
C ALA A 67 0.32 -4.34 11.90
N GLY A 68 0.12 -5.06 10.79
CA GLY A 68 -0.34 -4.49 9.53
C GLY A 68 -1.67 -3.74 9.68
N VAL A 69 -2.70 -4.40 10.24
CA VAL A 69 -4.01 -3.77 10.47
C VAL A 69 -3.90 -2.58 11.41
N LEU A 70 -3.23 -2.72 12.56
CA LEU A 70 -3.09 -1.62 13.52
C LEU A 70 -2.39 -0.42 12.89
N THR A 71 -1.35 -0.65 12.09
CA THR A 71 -0.68 0.42 11.35
C THR A 71 -1.66 1.20 10.48
N GLN A 72 -2.47 0.51 9.68
CA GLN A 72 -3.37 1.16 8.72
C GLN A 72 -4.55 1.84 9.42
N VAL A 73 -5.07 1.25 10.50
CA VAL A 73 -6.09 1.88 11.35
C VAL A 73 -5.55 3.15 11.99
N THR A 74 -4.36 3.11 12.59
CA THR A 74 -3.75 4.30 13.20
C THR A 74 -3.45 5.38 12.16
N TYR A 75 -2.93 5.00 10.98
CA TYR A 75 -2.70 5.93 9.88
C TYR A 75 -4.00 6.62 9.44
N LEU A 76 -5.09 5.86 9.27
CA LEU A 76 -6.39 6.41 8.90
C LEU A 76 -6.96 7.34 9.97
N LEU A 77 -6.92 6.92 11.24
CA LEU A 77 -7.41 7.75 12.35
C LEU A 77 -6.63 9.06 12.48
N LEU A 78 -5.30 9.01 12.37
CA LEU A 78 -4.47 10.21 12.41
C LEU A 78 -4.78 11.14 11.24
N GLY A 79 -4.93 10.62 10.03
CA GLY A 79 -5.21 11.42 8.85
C GLY A 79 -6.63 12.01 8.80
N LEU A 80 -7.60 11.36 9.44
CA LEU A 80 -8.98 11.83 9.53
C LEU A 80 -9.21 12.81 10.68
N LEU A 81 -8.56 12.62 11.83
CA LEU A 81 -8.90 13.35 13.06
C LEU A 81 -7.89 14.44 13.43
N TRP A 82 -6.62 14.30 13.05
CA TRP A 82 -5.56 15.12 13.66
C TRP A 82 -4.63 15.78 12.65
N LEU A 83 -4.05 14.99 11.73
CA LEU A 83 -2.94 15.43 10.89
C LEU A 83 -3.34 15.44 9.41
N LYS A 84 -2.89 16.44 8.65
CA LYS A 84 -3.04 16.51 7.19
C LYS A 84 -1.99 15.64 6.48
N ILE A 85 -1.99 14.34 6.77
CA ILE A 85 -0.99 13.38 6.28
C ILE A 85 -1.43 12.64 5.01
N PHE A 86 -2.68 12.78 4.57
CA PHE A 86 -3.14 12.21 3.32
C PHE A 86 -2.70 13.07 2.13
N ASN A 87 -2.76 12.50 0.92
CA ASN A 87 -2.45 13.26 -0.28
C ASN A 87 -3.50 14.37 -0.47
N ASP A 88 -3.08 15.61 -0.68
CA ASP A 88 -3.97 16.77 -0.77
C ASP A 88 -4.78 17.07 0.52
N GLY A 89 -4.22 16.73 1.69
CA GLY A 89 -4.72 17.19 3.00
C GLY A 89 -5.05 16.08 4.01
N GLY A 90 -6.22 16.17 4.63
CA GLY A 90 -6.70 15.27 5.67
C GLY A 90 -8.05 15.76 6.20
N GLY A 91 -8.58 15.12 7.23
CA GLY A 91 -9.88 15.47 7.82
C GLY A 91 -11.04 14.61 7.33
N ILE A 92 -12.21 14.78 7.95
CA ILE A 92 -13.43 14.00 7.67
C ILE A 92 -13.93 14.22 6.24
N GLU A 93 -13.75 15.41 5.66
CA GLU A 93 -14.10 15.69 4.26
C GLU A 93 -13.38 14.77 3.27
N TYR A 94 -12.25 14.19 3.66
CA TYR A 94 -11.52 13.22 2.84
C TYR A 94 -12.35 11.97 2.53
N LEU A 95 -13.38 11.64 3.33
CA LEU A 95 -14.33 10.56 3.04
C LEU A 95 -15.11 10.77 1.74
N GLN A 96 -15.08 11.97 1.16
CA GLN A 96 -15.72 12.27 -0.13
C GLN A 96 -14.73 12.23 -1.29
N LYS A 97 -13.48 11.84 -1.07
CA LYS A 97 -12.49 11.73 -2.15
C LYS A 97 -12.45 10.29 -2.70
N PRO A 98 -12.40 10.08 -4.03
CA PRO A 98 -12.27 8.75 -4.64
C PRO A 98 -11.08 7.95 -4.11
N ALA A 99 -9.96 8.64 -3.84
CA ALA A 99 -8.73 8.06 -3.32
C ALA A 99 -8.89 7.44 -1.91
N PHE A 100 -9.86 7.90 -1.12
CA PHE A 100 -10.07 7.39 0.24
C PHE A 100 -10.39 5.90 0.26
N GLY A 101 -11.12 5.40 -0.74
CA GLY A 101 -11.43 3.98 -0.85
C GLY A 101 -10.20 3.08 -0.83
N TYR A 102 -9.08 3.53 -1.41
CA TYR A 102 -7.84 2.78 -1.42
C TYR A 102 -7.10 2.86 -0.07
N LEU A 103 -7.16 4.00 0.63
CA LEU A 103 -6.65 4.10 1.99
C LEU A 103 -7.43 3.18 2.94
N LEU A 104 -8.75 3.15 2.83
CA LEU A 104 -9.61 2.23 3.57
C LEU A 104 -9.27 0.77 3.26
N ALA A 105 -9.04 0.47 1.99
CA ALA A 105 -8.68 -0.87 1.51
C ALA A 105 -7.32 -1.37 2.01
N PHE A 106 -6.42 -0.49 2.50
CA PHE A 106 -5.18 -0.91 3.12
C PHE A 106 -5.39 -1.77 4.36
N ILE A 107 -6.47 -1.57 5.14
CA ILE A 107 -6.77 -2.40 6.31
C ILE A 107 -6.97 -3.88 5.92
N PRO A 108 -7.97 -4.24 5.09
CA PRO A 108 -8.18 -5.62 4.66
C PRO A 108 -7.02 -6.16 3.81
N GLY A 109 -6.39 -5.34 2.98
CA GLY A 109 -5.18 -5.72 2.24
C GLY A 109 -4.02 -6.12 3.15
N ALA A 110 -3.76 -5.31 4.18
CA ALA A 110 -2.74 -5.59 5.19
C ALA A 110 -3.04 -6.86 5.98
N TRP A 111 -4.31 -7.10 6.30
CA TRP A 111 -4.75 -8.32 6.97
C TRP A 111 -4.51 -9.57 6.12
N VAL A 112 -4.95 -9.57 4.85
CA VAL A 112 -4.77 -10.71 3.92
C VAL A 112 -3.28 -10.99 3.70
N CYS A 113 -2.50 -9.94 3.39
CA CYS A 113 -1.07 -10.07 3.20
C CYS A 113 -0.40 -10.66 4.45
N GLY A 114 -0.57 -10.01 5.61
CA GLY A 114 0.10 -10.43 6.83
C GLY A 114 -0.34 -11.81 7.33
N GLN A 115 -1.60 -12.18 7.13
CA GLN A 115 -2.12 -13.51 7.47
C GLN A 115 -1.48 -14.58 6.58
N LEU A 116 -1.37 -14.34 5.27
CA LEU A 116 -0.70 -15.28 4.36
C LEU A 116 0.80 -15.34 4.65
N ALA A 117 1.48 -14.21 4.84
CA ALA A 117 2.92 -14.18 5.05
C ALA A 117 3.40 -14.99 6.26
N PHE A 118 2.56 -15.16 7.30
CA PHE A 118 2.90 -15.91 8.52
C PHE A 118 2.35 -17.34 8.56
N ARG A 119 1.68 -17.83 7.50
CA ARG A 119 1.17 -19.21 7.44
C ARG A 119 2.25 -20.27 7.19
N ARG A 120 3.39 -19.89 6.62
CA ARG A 120 4.51 -20.78 6.29
C ARG A 120 5.83 -20.12 6.64
N ALA A 121 6.90 -20.92 6.68
CA ALA A 121 8.27 -20.42 6.76
C ALA A 121 8.55 -19.41 5.63
N PRO A 122 9.44 -18.42 5.86
CA PRO A 122 9.73 -17.39 4.87
C PRO A 122 10.37 -17.98 3.61
N GLN A 123 9.56 -18.09 2.55
CA GLN A 123 9.97 -18.42 1.19
C GLN A 123 9.63 -17.23 0.29
N LEU A 124 10.51 -16.91 -0.65
CA LEU A 124 10.38 -15.71 -1.48
C LEU A 124 9.07 -15.74 -2.28
N GLU A 125 8.74 -16.90 -2.85
CA GLU A 125 7.54 -17.14 -3.66
C GLU A 125 6.27 -16.96 -2.81
N TYR A 126 6.30 -17.46 -1.57
CA TYR A 126 5.15 -17.39 -0.69
C TYR A 126 4.90 -15.99 -0.15
N LEU A 127 5.98 -15.25 0.15
CA LEU A 127 5.89 -13.82 0.48
C LEU A 127 5.40 -13.00 -0.71
N GLY A 128 5.87 -13.31 -1.93
CA GLY A 128 5.40 -12.70 -3.16
C GLY A 128 3.91 -12.92 -3.39
N LEU A 129 3.44 -14.17 -3.23
CA LEU A 129 2.01 -14.50 -3.31
C LEU A 129 1.19 -13.75 -2.26
N SER A 130 1.70 -13.67 -1.02
CA SER A 130 1.06 -12.89 0.05
C SER A 130 0.92 -11.41 -0.33
N CYS A 131 1.97 -10.78 -0.85
CA CYS A 131 1.94 -9.40 -1.33
C CYS A 131 0.94 -9.22 -2.48
N LEU A 132 0.93 -10.13 -3.45
CA LEU A 132 -0.04 -10.10 -4.57
C LEU A 132 -1.48 -10.21 -4.08
N CYS A 133 -1.79 -11.15 -3.18
CA CYS A 133 -3.13 -11.27 -2.61
C CYS A 133 -3.54 -10.01 -1.81
N GLY A 134 -2.60 -9.42 -1.06
CA GLY A 134 -2.81 -8.14 -0.40
C GLY A 134 -3.15 -7.03 -1.38
N LEU A 135 -2.34 -6.90 -2.45
CA LEU A 135 -2.54 -5.91 -3.51
C LEU A 135 -3.88 -6.07 -4.22
N VAL A 136 -4.25 -7.31 -4.60
CA VAL A 136 -5.55 -7.62 -5.20
C VAL A 136 -6.69 -7.23 -4.28
N THR A 137 -6.55 -7.48 -2.97
CA THR A 137 -7.56 -7.09 -1.97
C THR A 137 -7.69 -5.57 -1.89
N ILE A 138 -6.58 -4.82 -1.94
CA ILE A 138 -6.58 -3.35 -1.95
C ILE A 138 -7.34 -2.83 -3.17
N HIS A 139 -7.03 -3.33 -4.37
CA HIS A 139 -7.72 -2.89 -5.59
C HIS A 139 -9.18 -3.30 -5.61
N ALA A 140 -9.53 -4.53 -5.19
CA ALA A 140 -10.91 -4.98 -5.19
C ALA A 140 -11.80 -4.09 -4.31
N ILE A 141 -11.33 -3.75 -3.10
CA ILE A 141 -12.09 -2.92 -2.16
C ILE A 141 -12.05 -1.44 -2.56
N GLY A 142 -10.92 -0.96 -3.09
CA GLY A 142 -10.81 0.39 -3.65
C GLY A 142 -11.77 0.60 -4.84
N ILE A 143 -11.84 -0.36 -5.76
CA ILE A 143 -12.79 -0.33 -6.89
C ILE A 143 -14.23 -0.40 -6.40
N LEU A 144 -14.54 -1.27 -5.44
CA LEU A 144 -15.88 -1.31 -4.84
C LEU A 144 -16.29 0.05 -4.27
N TYR A 145 -15.36 0.72 -3.58
CA TYR A 145 -15.60 2.07 -3.09
C TYR A 145 -15.80 3.08 -4.23
N LEU A 146 -15.04 3.01 -5.32
CA LEU A 146 -15.25 3.87 -6.50
C LEU A 146 -16.63 3.69 -7.12
N ILE A 147 -17.13 2.44 -7.19
CA ILE A 147 -18.49 2.15 -7.69
C ILE A 147 -19.53 2.82 -6.79
N ILE A 148 -19.42 2.67 -5.46
CA ILE A 148 -20.33 3.30 -4.50
C ILE A 148 -20.24 4.83 -4.61
N PHE A 149 -19.03 5.38 -4.71
CA PHE A 149 -18.79 6.81 -4.86
C PHE A 149 -19.47 7.37 -6.13
N GLN A 150 -19.35 6.66 -7.25
CA GLN A 150 -20.00 7.02 -8.51
C GLN A 150 -21.53 6.97 -8.41
N LEU A 151 -22.09 5.96 -7.73
CA LEU A 151 -23.53 5.81 -7.54
C LEU A 151 -24.12 6.97 -6.73
N ILE A 152 -23.41 7.41 -5.67
CA ILE A 152 -23.84 8.54 -4.83
C ILE A 152 -23.80 9.86 -5.61
N ASN A 153 -22.77 10.06 -6.44
CA ASN A 153 -22.52 11.31 -7.17
C ASN A 153 -22.93 11.23 -8.65
N TRP A 154 -23.87 10.35 -8.99
CA TRP A 154 -24.21 10.03 -10.38
C TRP A 154 -24.66 11.26 -11.19
N GLN A 155 -25.42 12.16 -10.56
CA GLN A 155 -25.95 13.37 -11.19
C GLN A 155 -24.86 14.35 -11.62
N GLU A 156 -23.71 14.35 -10.93
CA GLU A 156 -22.60 15.28 -11.19
C GLU A 156 -21.54 14.68 -12.12
N LEU A 157 -21.34 13.35 -12.08
CA LEU A 157 -20.19 12.69 -12.70
C LEU A 157 -20.50 12.02 -14.06
N GLY A 158 -21.71 11.51 -14.28
CA GLY A 158 -22.08 10.79 -15.52
C GLY A 158 -21.32 9.46 -15.74
N GLY A 159 -21.83 8.59 -16.63
CA GLY A 159 -21.39 7.18 -16.73
C GLY A 159 -19.94 6.93 -17.17
N PHE A 160 -19.34 7.80 -18.00
CA PHE A 160 -17.96 7.63 -18.49
C PHE A 160 -16.89 7.89 -17.43
N GLN A 161 -17.26 8.47 -16.27
CA GLN A 161 -16.30 8.87 -15.26
C GLN A 161 -15.76 7.71 -14.42
N LEU A 162 -16.53 6.63 -14.21
CA LEU A 162 -16.07 5.46 -13.46
C LEU A 162 -14.85 4.81 -14.11
N LEU A 163 -14.86 4.64 -15.43
CA LEU A 163 -13.73 4.04 -16.16
C LEU A 163 -12.48 4.89 -16.01
N ASN A 164 -12.61 6.22 -16.06
CA ASN A 164 -11.49 7.14 -15.86
C ASN A 164 -10.95 7.09 -14.41
N LEU A 165 -11.84 7.00 -13.41
CA LEU A 165 -11.44 6.81 -12.01
C LEU A 165 -10.70 5.49 -11.80
N MET A 166 -11.20 4.39 -12.38
CA MET A 166 -10.52 3.09 -12.32
C MET A 166 -9.17 3.12 -13.06
N ALA A 167 -9.08 3.81 -14.19
CA ALA A 167 -7.82 3.99 -14.90
C ALA A 167 -6.80 4.75 -14.05
N THR A 168 -7.24 5.85 -13.44
CA THR A 168 -6.41 6.75 -12.63
C THR A 168 -5.90 6.09 -11.35
N TYR A 169 -6.78 5.42 -10.59
CA TYR A 169 -6.45 4.90 -9.26
C TYR A 169 -6.05 3.42 -9.24
N SER A 170 -6.40 2.64 -10.26
CA SER A 170 -6.03 1.22 -10.35
C SER A 170 -5.08 0.94 -11.50
N LEU A 171 -5.45 1.23 -12.75
CA LEU A 171 -4.68 0.72 -13.91
C LEU A 171 -3.31 1.37 -14.08
N TYR A 172 -3.23 2.70 -14.10
CA TYR A 172 -1.96 3.40 -14.25
C TYR A 172 -0.96 3.11 -13.11
N PRO A 173 -1.36 3.09 -11.82
CA PRO A 173 -0.43 2.77 -10.75
C PRO A 173 -0.07 1.27 -10.66
N LEU A 174 -0.85 0.36 -11.27
CA LEU A 174 -0.74 -1.07 -11.04
C LEU A 174 0.68 -1.60 -11.23
N LEU A 175 1.34 -1.20 -12.33
CA LEU A 175 2.69 -1.67 -12.65
C LEU A 175 3.70 -1.23 -11.58
N SER A 176 3.62 0.03 -11.12
CA SER A 176 4.46 0.54 -10.06
C SER A 176 4.22 -0.20 -8.73
N GLN A 177 2.98 -0.53 -8.42
CA GLN A 177 2.62 -1.24 -7.19
C GLN A 177 3.05 -2.71 -7.21
N ILE A 178 3.06 -3.36 -8.39
CA ILE A 178 3.64 -4.69 -8.55
C ILE A 178 5.15 -4.65 -8.26
N VAL A 179 5.87 -3.68 -8.83
CA VAL A 179 7.32 -3.50 -8.57
C VAL A 179 7.59 -3.25 -7.09
N LEU A 180 6.78 -2.41 -6.44
CA LEU A 180 6.88 -2.18 -4.99
C LEU A 180 6.56 -3.44 -4.18
N GLY A 181 5.60 -4.26 -4.62
CA GLY A 181 5.29 -5.55 -4.01
C GLY A 181 6.44 -6.56 -4.11
N CYS A 182 7.10 -6.64 -5.27
CA CYS A 182 8.32 -7.45 -5.44
C CYS A 182 9.47 -6.95 -4.56
N THR A 183 9.66 -5.64 -4.47
CA THR A 183 10.69 -5.02 -3.61
C THR A 183 10.40 -5.31 -2.13
N ALA A 184 9.16 -5.13 -1.69
CA ALA A 184 8.72 -5.46 -0.34
C ALA A 184 8.91 -6.95 -0.02
N THR A 185 8.66 -7.84 -0.99
CA THR A 185 8.89 -9.29 -0.86
C THR A 185 10.36 -9.60 -0.61
N LEU A 186 11.25 -9.01 -1.41
CA LEU A 186 12.69 -9.22 -1.28
C LEU A 186 13.21 -8.72 0.08
N ILE A 187 12.84 -7.49 0.45
CA ILE A 187 13.24 -6.90 1.75
C ILE A 187 12.69 -7.74 2.90
N ALA A 188 11.42 -8.15 2.84
CA ALA A 188 10.81 -8.97 3.88
C ALA A 188 11.50 -10.33 4.02
N PHE A 189 11.87 -10.97 2.91
CA PHE A 189 12.59 -12.23 2.92
C PHE A 189 13.96 -12.11 3.60
N VAL A 190 14.74 -11.08 3.22
CA VAL A 190 16.06 -10.83 3.81
C VAL A 190 15.94 -10.53 5.32
N LEU A 191 15.07 -9.60 5.71
CA LEU A 191 14.92 -9.22 7.11
C LEU A 191 14.38 -10.36 7.98
N ARG A 192 13.44 -11.16 7.49
CA ARG A 192 12.97 -12.34 8.23
C ARG A 192 14.08 -13.37 8.41
N ARG A 193 14.97 -13.56 7.44
CA ARG A 193 16.14 -14.43 7.63
C ARG A 193 17.09 -13.87 8.69
N LEU A 194 17.34 -12.57 8.70
CA LEU A 194 18.22 -11.95 9.69
C LEU A 194 17.64 -11.94 11.11
N MET A 195 16.31 -11.93 11.27
CA MET A 195 15.66 -11.88 12.58
C MET A 195 15.37 -13.27 13.17
N PHE A 196 15.26 -14.31 12.34
CA PHE A 196 14.90 -15.67 12.75
C PHE A 196 16.07 -16.66 12.67
N TYR A 197 17.28 -16.19 12.38
CA TYR A 197 18.55 -16.89 12.56
C TYR A 197 19.41 -16.12 13.57
#